data_AF-A0A5K3EGF7-F1
#
_entry.id   AF-A0A5K3EGF7-F1
#
_cell.length_a   1.000
_cell.length_b   1.000
_cell.length_c   1.000
_cell.angle_alpha   90.00
_cell.angle_beta   90.00
_cell.angle_gamma   90.00
#
_symmetry.space_group_name_H-M   'P 1'
#
loop_
_entity.id
_entity.type
_entity.pdbx_description
1 polymer ?
#
loop_
_entity_poly.entity_id
_entity_poly.type
_entity_poly.pdbx_seq_one_letter_code
_entity_poly.pdbx_strand_id
1 'polypeptide(L)'
;MFPTEAPPIILIGHSMGGAVAVHVAQKRAIPSFAGLVVIDVVEGTALESLYSMTSFLRSRPQGFRSLADGIAWCVRSGQIRNVESACISFPGQLKRVATGESATMELDKGTALIDVSELNLSGNLPENSSRQFFTALANTSPTLTSATSMISEEGEEEDDEAMAASDAHVVESGNGELTLPSNLSGTALSDEVAESLESNQVPPPPHTNSQLPPMPISGSTDAPKSSSSAEAAEHLLTPGGHGAYTWRIDLSKTEPFWRGWFSNMSSLFLSVPEPKLLLVAGVDRLDKELTIAQMQGKFQLKILPRAGHAIHEDSPDEVASCLAQFLLRNQFTGAKPKQ
;
A
#
# COMPACT_ATOMS: atom_id res chain seq x y z
N MET A 1 7.16 -24.68 -10.24
CA MET A 1 5.72 -24.62 -10.60
C MET A 1 4.98 -24.24 -9.34
N PHE A 2 4.09 -23.24 -9.35
CA PHE A 2 3.36 -22.85 -8.13
C PHE A 2 2.48 -24.01 -7.63
N PRO A 3 2.28 -24.16 -6.30
CA PRO A 3 1.39 -25.18 -5.76
C PRO A 3 -0.05 -25.01 -6.29
N THR A 4 -0.83 -26.08 -6.20
CA THR A 4 -2.21 -26.16 -6.72
C THR A 4 -3.21 -25.23 -6.03
N GLU A 5 -2.83 -24.62 -4.91
CA GLU A 5 -3.62 -23.62 -4.18
C GLU A 5 -2.97 -22.24 -4.32
N ALA A 6 -3.81 -21.21 -4.50
CA ALA A 6 -3.34 -19.83 -4.58
C ALA A 6 -2.73 -19.40 -3.22
N PRO A 7 -1.57 -18.73 -3.21
CA PRO A 7 -0.92 -18.33 -1.96
C PRO A 7 -1.79 -17.34 -1.16
N PRO A 8 -1.61 -17.24 0.17
CA PRO A 8 -2.30 -16.26 1.00
C PRO A 8 -2.13 -14.83 0.49
N ILE A 9 -3.23 -14.15 0.19
CA ILE A 9 -3.26 -12.77 -0.28
C ILE A 9 -3.61 -11.84 0.88
N ILE A 10 -2.77 -10.83 1.10
CA ILE A 10 -2.99 -9.78 2.10
C ILE A 10 -3.21 -8.48 1.36
N LEU A 11 -4.36 -7.84 1.61
CA LEU A 11 -4.67 -6.54 1.02
C LEU A 11 -4.09 -5.45 1.90
N ILE A 12 -3.34 -4.52 1.29
CA ILE A 12 -2.79 -3.35 1.95
C ILE A 12 -3.32 -2.12 1.21
N GLY A 13 -3.91 -1.16 1.93
CA GLY A 13 -4.44 0.06 1.34
C GLY A 13 -4.24 1.28 2.24
N HIS A 14 -3.79 2.38 1.66
CA HIS A 14 -3.64 3.68 2.32
C HIS A 14 -4.75 4.63 1.90
N SER A 15 -5.29 5.42 2.84
CA SER A 15 -6.24 6.51 2.54
C SER A 15 -7.44 6.03 1.70
N MET A 16 -7.72 6.65 0.56
CA MET A 16 -8.70 6.19 -0.44
C MET A 16 -8.49 4.73 -0.90
N GLY A 17 -7.24 4.28 -1.04
CA GLY A 17 -6.91 2.89 -1.33
C GLY A 17 -7.22 1.93 -0.16
N GLY A 18 -7.15 2.41 1.08
CA GLY A 18 -7.61 1.69 2.28
C GLY A 18 -9.10 1.36 2.22
N ALA A 19 -9.91 2.31 1.75
CA ALA A 19 -11.33 2.06 1.48
C ALA A 19 -11.54 0.96 0.43
N VAL A 20 -10.84 1.06 -0.71
CA VAL A 20 -10.93 0.03 -1.77
C VAL A 20 -10.54 -1.35 -1.23
N ALA A 21 -9.47 -1.44 -0.42
CA ALA A 21 -9.05 -2.69 0.22
C ALA A 21 -10.12 -3.27 1.16
N VAL A 22 -10.76 -2.44 2.01
CA VAL A 22 -11.87 -2.85 2.90
C VAL A 22 -13.06 -3.37 2.08
N HIS A 23 -13.48 -2.63 1.04
CA HIS A 23 -14.61 -3.03 0.18
C HIS A 23 -14.33 -4.32 -0.61
N VAL A 24 -13.08 -4.55 -1.05
CA VAL A 24 -12.69 -5.80 -1.74
C VAL A 24 -12.63 -6.98 -0.77
N ALA A 25 -12.07 -6.79 0.44
CA ALA A 25 -12.05 -7.79 1.50
C ALA A 25 -13.46 -8.23 1.90
N GLN A 26 -14.36 -7.28 2.18
CA GLN A 26 -15.72 -7.56 2.61
C GLN A 26 -16.54 -8.31 1.55
N LYS A 27 -16.30 -8.03 0.25
CA LYS A 27 -16.94 -8.75 -0.87
C LYS A 27 -16.51 -10.21 -1.02
N ARG A 28 -15.44 -10.65 -0.34
CA ARG A 28 -14.87 -12.01 -0.42
C ARG A 28 -14.59 -12.50 -1.85
N ALA A 29 -14.26 -11.59 -2.75
CA ALA A 29 -14.02 -11.90 -4.16
C ALA A 29 -12.66 -12.57 -4.44
N ILE A 30 -11.77 -12.62 -3.43
CA ILE A 30 -10.43 -13.19 -3.51
C ILE A 30 -10.41 -14.50 -2.69
N PRO A 31 -10.32 -15.68 -3.32
CA PRO A 31 -10.45 -16.96 -2.60
C PRO A 31 -9.37 -17.22 -1.54
N SER A 32 -8.12 -16.83 -1.80
CA SER A 32 -7.00 -16.99 -0.86
C SER A 32 -6.75 -15.76 0.02
N PHE A 33 -7.77 -14.92 0.21
CA PHE A 33 -7.66 -13.74 1.07
C PHE A 33 -7.42 -14.14 2.54
N ALA A 34 -6.35 -13.59 3.13
CA ALA A 34 -5.84 -14.02 4.42
C ALA A 34 -5.69 -12.88 5.45
N GLY A 35 -5.66 -11.62 5.03
CA GLY A 35 -5.52 -10.50 5.97
C GLY A 35 -5.64 -9.12 5.33
N LEU A 36 -5.92 -8.13 6.18
CA LEU A 36 -6.17 -6.75 5.78
C LEU A 36 -5.28 -5.77 6.55
N VAL A 37 -4.60 -4.89 5.84
CA VAL A 37 -3.85 -3.76 6.40
C VAL A 37 -4.42 -2.46 5.87
N VAL A 38 -4.80 -1.57 6.77
CA VAL A 38 -5.33 -0.24 6.46
C VAL A 38 -4.37 0.80 7.01
N ILE A 39 -4.00 1.80 6.20
CA ILE A 39 -3.02 2.84 6.55
C ILE A 39 -3.68 4.22 6.48
N ASP A 40 -3.58 4.94 7.59
CA ASP A 40 -4.02 6.34 7.81
C ASP A 40 -5.42 6.68 7.28
N VAL A 41 -6.41 5.88 7.63
CA VAL A 41 -7.81 6.19 7.36
C VAL A 41 -8.76 5.62 8.41
N VAL A 42 -9.73 6.42 8.79
CA VAL A 42 -10.88 6.09 9.64
C VAL A 42 -12.08 6.88 9.10
N GLU A 43 -13.29 6.32 9.17
CA GLU A 43 -14.49 6.91 8.54
C GLU A 43 -14.73 8.38 8.92
N GLY A 44 -14.77 8.70 10.22
CA GLY A 44 -15.08 10.05 10.70
C GLY A 44 -14.10 11.12 10.18
N THR A 45 -12.79 10.88 10.37
CA THR A 45 -11.75 11.82 9.93
C THR A 45 -11.60 11.87 8.41
N ALA A 46 -11.88 10.77 7.70
CA ALA A 46 -11.89 10.76 6.24
C ALA A 46 -13.04 11.61 5.67
N LEU A 47 -14.27 11.43 6.19
CA LEU A 47 -15.45 12.19 5.76
C LEU A 47 -15.32 13.69 6.08
N GLU A 48 -14.74 14.05 7.22
CA GLU A 48 -14.40 15.44 7.54
C GLU A 48 -13.37 16.02 6.56
N SER A 49 -12.33 15.24 6.24
CA SER A 49 -11.28 15.64 5.28
C SER A 49 -11.79 15.80 3.85
N LEU A 50 -12.90 15.16 3.46
CA LEU A 50 -13.48 15.34 2.12
C LEU A 50 -13.92 16.79 1.86
N TYR A 51 -14.42 17.51 2.87
CA TYR A 51 -14.89 18.89 2.70
C TYR A 51 -13.75 19.85 2.30
N SER A 52 -12.51 19.58 2.73
CA SER A 52 -11.34 20.40 2.38
C SER A 52 -10.62 19.89 1.13
N MET A 53 -10.84 18.64 0.70
CA MET A 53 -10.16 18.01 -0.44
C MET A 53 -10.31 18.81 -1.74
N THR A 54 -11.50 19.31 -2.05
CA THR A 54 -11.73 20.11 -3.28
C THR A 54 -10.97 21.44 -3.27
N SER A 55 -10.73 22.03 -2.08
CA SER A 55 -9.86 23.20 -1.92
C SER A 55 -8.38 22.82 -2.11
N PHE A 56 -7.96 21.72 -1.48
CA PHE A 56 -6.61 21.18 -1.59
C PHE A 56 -6.23 20.84 -3.04
N LEU A 57 -7.11 20.16 -3.80
CA LEU A 57 -6.82 19.80 -5.19
C LEU A 57 -6.68 21.02 -6.11
N ARG A 58 -7.36 22.14 -5.80
CA ARG A 58 -7.29 23.42 -6.52
C ARG A 58 -6.04 24.22 -6.20
N SER A 59 -5.46 24.09 -5.00
CA SER A 59 -4.22 24.79 -4.63
C SER A 59 -2.95 24.12 -5.16
N ARG A 60 -3.04 22.90 -5.71
CA ARG A 60 -1.91 22.21 -6.34
C ARG A 60 -1.41 22.95 -7.59
N PRO A 61 -0.08 23.00 -7.83
CA PRO A 61 0.48 23.44 -9.10
C PRO A 61 -0.13 22.68 -10.28
N GLN A 62 -0.41 23.38 -11.38
CA GLN A 62 -0.97 22.75 -12.59
C GLN A 62 0.08 22.01 -13.43
N GLY A 63 1.36 22.29 -13.16
CA GLY A 63 2.50 21.57 -13.72
C GLY A 63 3.80 21.94 -13.01
N PHE A 64 4.87 21.22 -13.33
CA PHE A 64 6.19 21.32 -12.72
C PHE A 64 7.26 21.42 -13.80
N ARG A 65 8.31 22.22 -13.59
CA ARG A 65 9.36 22.46 -14.60
C ARG A 65 10.28 21.24 -14.78
N SER A 66 10.64 20.60 -13.68
CA SER A 66 11.41 19.35 -13.63
C SER A 66 10.78 18.38 -12.63
N LEU A 67 11.28 17.13 -12.56
CA LEU A 67 10.88 16.20 -11.51
C LEU A 67 11.32 16.71 -10.13
N ALA A 68 12.50 17.34 -10.05
CA ALA A 68 13.01 17.93 -8.82
C ALA A 68 12.12 19.10 -8.33
N ASP A 69 11.64 19.99 -9.22
CA ASP A 69 10.67 21.06 -8.88
C ASP A 69 9.38 20.46 -8.24
N GLY A 70 8.92 19.32 -8.77
CA GLY A 70 7.80 18.55 -8.22
C GLY A 70 8.06 17.91 -6.86
N ILE A 71 9.15 17.16 -6.73
CA ILE A 71 9.57 16.51 -5.48
C ILE A 71 9.79 17.57 -4.39
N ALA A 72 10.45 18.68 -4.71
CA ALA A 72 10.67 19.77 -3.77
C ALA A 72 9.36 20.45 -3.35
N TRP A 73 8.37 20.58 -4.24
CA TRP A 73 7.03 21.02 -3.85
C TRP A 73 6.31 20.01 -2.94
N CYS A 74 6.45 18.70 -3.20
CA CYS A 74 5.86 17.65 -2.37
C CYS A 74 6.41 17.68 -0.93
N VAL A 75 7.73 17.80 -0.78
CA VAL A 75 8.40 17.92 0.52
C VAL A 75 8.03 19.24 1.21
N ARG A 76 8.09 20.38 0.51
CA ARG A 76 7.74 21.69 1.11
C ARG A 76 6.27 21.80 1.52
N SER A 77 5.36 21.12 0.83
CA SER A 77 3.93 21.07 1.20
C SER A 77 3.62 20.03 2.29
N GLY A 78 4.60 19.22 2.69
CA GLY A 78 4.47 18.23 3.74
C GLY A 78 3.59 17.02 3.37
N GLN A 79 3.35 16.77 2.08
CA GLN A 79 2.65 15.56 1.63
C GLN A 79 3.45 14.29 1.94
N ILE A 80 4.75 14.35 1.67
CA ILE A 80 5.76 13.35 2.06
C ILE A 80 6.87 14.15 2.76
N ARG A 81 7.18 13.79 4.00
CA ARG A 81 8.22 14.40 4.84
C ARG A 81 9.59 13.78 4.59
N ASN A 82 9.63 12.51 4.21
CA ASN A 82 10.88 11.82 3.87
C ASN A 82 11.32 12.16 2.44
N VAL A 83 12.44 12.89 2.31
CA VAL A 83 13.01 13.31 1.02
C VAL A 83 13.42 12.11 0.16
N GLU A 84 13.98 11.07 0.77
CA GLU A 84 14.46 9.88 0.08
C GLU A 84 13.29 9.12 -0.56
N SER A 85 12.24 8.87 0.23
CA SER A 85 11.00 8.26 -0.25
C SER A 85 10.32 9.11 -1.31
N ALA A 86 10.23 10.44 -1.12
CA ALA A 86 9.65 11.36 -2.10
C ALA A 86 10.38 11.33 -3.46
N CYS A 87 11.70 11.10 -3.49
CA CYS A 87 12.45 10.94 -4.74
C CYS A 87 12.08 9.65 -5.49
N ILE A 88 11.66 8.59 -4.78
CA ILE A 88 11.25 7.31 -5.36
C ILE A 88 9.78 7.35 -5.79
N SER A 89 8.88 7.78 -4.90
CA SER A 89 7.43 7.58 -5.03
C SER A 89 6.72 8.71 -5.80
N PHE A 90 7.10 9.98 -5.56
CA PHE A 90 6.41 11.14 -6.12
C PHE A 90 6.41 11.18 -7.67
N PRO A 91 7.46 10.75 -8.39
CA PRO A 91 7.40 10.61 -9.85
C PRO A 91 6.22 9.77 -10.35
N GLY A 92 5.76 8.77 -9.59
CA GLY A 92 4.59 7.95 -9.93
C GLY A 92 3.27 8.74 -10.04
N GLN A 93 3.23 9.94 -9.45
CA GLN A 93 2.10 10.88 -9.50
C GLN A 93 2.13 11.81 -10.72
N LEU A 94 3.22 11.81 -11.50
CA LEU A 94 3.44 12.73 -12.62
C LEU A 94 3.47 12.03 -13.99
N LYS A 95 3.23 12.82 -15.03
CA LYS A 95 3.44 12.46 -16.43
C LYS A 95 4.00 13.65 -17.22
N ARG A 96 4.76 13.39 -18.27
CA ARG A 96 5.25 14.43 -19.18
C ARG A 96 4.07 14.99 -19.98
N VAL A 97 4.02 16.32 -20.12
CA VAL A 97 2.94 17.02 -20.85
C VAL A 97 2.99 16.70 -22.35
N ALA A 98 4.18 16.67 -22.95
CA ALA A 98 4.36 16.47 -24.39
C ALA A 98 4.04 15.05 -24.89
N THR A 99 4.31 14.01 -24.10
CA THR A 99 4.17 12.60 -24.50
C THR A 99 2.99 11.90 -23.81
N GLY A 100 2.52 12.42 -22.68
CA GLY A 100 1.55 11.75 -21.80
C GLY A 100 2.13 10.57 -21.01
N GLU A 101 3.40 10.21 -21.21
CA GLU A 101 4.09 9.11 -20.53
C GLU A 101 4.32 9.43 -19.04
N SER A 102 4.12 8.44 -18.15
CA SER A 102 4.34 8.64 -16.71
C SER A 102 5.83 8.78 -16.40
N ALA A 103 6.17 9.67 -15.47
CA ALA A 103 7.57 10.01 -15.19
C ALA A 103 8.40 8.79 -14.75
N THR A 104 7.80 7.80 -14.10
CA THR A 104 8.46 6.52 -13.78
C THR A 104 8.98 5.80 -15.03
N MET A 105 8.21 5.74 -16.11
CA MET A 105 8.63 5.08 -17.36
C MET A 105 9.78 5.86 -18.04
N GLU A 106 9.84 7.18 -17.86
CA GLU A 106 10.96 7.99 -18.37
C GLU A 106 12.23 7.82 -17.53
N LEU A 107 12.09 7.60 -16.22
CA LEU A 107 13.20 7.23 -15.33
C LEU A 107 13.72 5.82 -15.66
N ASP A 108 12.83 4.84 -15.81
CA ASP A 108 13.18 3.45 -16.15
C ASP A 108 13.91 3.35 -17.50
N LYS A 109 13.59 4.24 -18.45
CA LYS A 109 14.27 4.35 -19.76
C LYS A 109 15.56 5.19 -19.72
N GLY A 110 15.83 5.91 -18.63
CA GLY A 110 16.90 6.91 -18.56
C GLY A 110 16.68 8.15 -19.44
N THR A 111 15.44 8.41 -19.91
CA THR A 111 15.08 9.60 -20.70
C THR A 111 14.68 10.80 -19.83
N ALA A 112 14.46 10.57 -18.53
CA ALA A 112 14.37 11.59 -17.50
C ALA A 112 15.39 11.30 -16.39
N LEU A 113 15.83 12.34 -15.69
CA LEU A 113 16.69 12.26 -14.51
C LEU A 113 16.12 13.16 -13.40
N ILE A 114 16.42 12.81 -12.15
CA ILE A 114 16.16 13.65 -10.99
C ILE A 114 17.49 14.30 -10.61
N ASP A 115 17.69 15.57 -10.95
CA ASP A 115 18.81 16.32 -10.40
C ASP A 115 18.49 16.72 -8.95
N VAL A 116 19.07 15.96 -8.02
CA VAL A 116 18.95 16.17 -6.58
C VAL A 116 19.47 17.55 -6.16
N SER A 117 20.40 18.12 -6.93
CA SER A 117 20.97 19.46 -6.70
C SER A 117 19.92 20.56 -6.84
N GLU A 118 18.91 20.38 -7.70
CA GLU A 118 17.82 21.34 -7.91
C GLU A 118 16.86 21.41 -6.71
N LEU A 119 16.81 20.38 -5.85
CA LEU A 119 15.79 20.26 -4.79
C LEU A 119 15.81 21.43 -3.81
N ASN A 120 16.96 22.10 -3.62
CA ASN A 120 17.12 23.30 -2.77
C ASN A 120 16.46 23.16 -1.38
N LEU A 121 16.55 21.97 -0.79
CA LEU A 121 16.00 21.66 0.52
C LEU A 121 16.97 22.13 1.62
N SER A 122 16.90 23.43 1.93
CA SER A 122 17.67 24.06 3.00
C SER A 122 17.17 23.63 4.40
N GLY A 123 17.47 22.39 4.78
CA GLY A 123 17.19 21.83 6.11
C GLY A 123 16.94 20.32 6.09
N ASN A 124 17.65 19.58 6.95
CA ASN A 124 17.47 18.15 7.24
C ASN A 124 17.71 17.14 6.10
N LEU A 125 18.86 17.22 5.41
CA LEU A 125 19.47 16.02 4.82
C LEU A 125 20.53 15.43 5.78
N PRO A 126 20.44 14.14 6.17
CA PRO A 126 21.55 13.46 6.84
C PRO A 126 22.69 13.21 5.84
N GLU A 127 23.76 14.00 5.95
CA GLU A 127 24.77 14.18 4.90
C GLU A 127 25.45 12.90 4.38
N ASN A 128 25.52 11.83 5.19
CA ASN A 128 26.22 10.59 4.84
C ASN A 128 25.33 9.56 4.12
N SER A 129 24.11 9.28 4.60
CA SER A 129 23.25 8.25 3.98
C SER A 129 22.70 8.73 2.64
N SER A 130 22.19 9.97 2.59
CA SER A 130 21.56 10.51 1.39
C SER A 130 22.54 10.61 0.21
N ARG A 131 23.81 10.97 0.43
CA ARG A 131 24.82 11.00 -0.65
C ARG A 131 25.11 9.62 -1.25
N GLN A 132 25.13 8.56 -0.44
CA GLN A 132 25.33 7.20 -0.95
C GLN A 132 24.09 6.74 -1.73
N PHE A 133 22.89 6.98 -1.21
CA PHE A 133 21.62 6.69 -1.89
C PHE A 133 21.50 7.43 -3.24
N PHE A 134 21.77 8.74 -3.28
CA PHE A 134 21.69 9.51 -4.52
C PHE A 134 22.78 9.14 -5.54
N THR A 135 23.97 8.76 -5.09
CA THR A 135 25.01 8.16 -5.96
C THR A 135 24.54 6.80 -6.51
N ALA A 136 23.86 5.98 -5.72
CA ALA A 136 23.31 4.70 -6.16
C ALA A 136 22.21 4.88 -7.22
N LEU A 137 21.26 5.80 -7.01
CA LEU A 137 20.24 6.15 -8.02
C LEU A 137 20.87 6.60 -9.34
N ALA A 138 21.86 7.50 -9.30
CA ALA A 138 22.56 7.95 -10.49
C ALA A 138 23.25 6.78 -11.24
N ASN A 139 23.78 5.81 -10.50
CA ASN A 139 24.47 4.63 -11.04
C ASN A 139 23.53 3.50 -11.50
N THR A 140 22.21 3.58 -11.30
CA THR A 140 21.24 2.58 -11.80
C THR A 140 20.84 2.74 -13.27
N SER A 141 21.45 3.68 -14.01
CA SER A 141 21.32 3.74 -15.47
C SER A 141 21.91 2.46 -16.13
N PRO A 142 21.20 1.76 -17.03
CA PRO A 142 21.70 0.56 -17.66
C PRO A 142 22.81 0.89 -18.68
N THR A 143 24.06 0.66 -18.30
CA THR A 143 25.18 0.69 -19.26
C THR A 143 25.03 -0.45 -20.26
N LEU A 144 24.71 -0.09 -21.51
CA LEU A 144 24.78 -1.00 -22.65
C LEU A 144 26.23 -1.43 -22.92
N THR A 145 26.65 -2.55 -22.37
CA THR A 145 27.83 -3.29 -22.82
C THR A 145 27.45 -4.68 -23.29
N SER A 146 27.38 -4.84 -24.62
CA SER A 146 27.34 -6.15 -25.27
C SER A 146 28.67 -6.88 -25.02
N ALA A 147 28.62 -8.07 -24.42
CA ALA A 147 29.76 -8.97 -24.33
C ALA A 147 29.30 -10.42 -24.54
N THR A 148 29.60 -10.93 -25.73
CA THR A 148 29.37 -12.32 -26.13
C THR A 148 30.35 -13.28 -25.44
N SER A 149 29.85 -14.41 -24.94
CA SER A 149 30.56 -15.67 -24.69
C SER A 149 31.91 -15.66 -23.97
N MET A 150 31.94 -16.21 -22.76
CA MET A 150 32.93 -17.24 -22.41
C MET A 150 32.23 -18.38 -21.66
N ILE A 151 32.36 -19.59 -22.21
CA ILE A 151 32.07 -20.86 -21.54
C ILE A 151 33.35 -21.28 -20.81
N SER A 152 33.24 -21.76 -19.57
CA SER A 152 34.28 -22.58 -18.93
C SER A 152 33.61 -23.52 -17.94
N GLU A 153 33.85 -24.82 -18.14
CA GLU A 153 33.33 -25.93 -17.33
C GLU A 153 34.33 -26.26 -16.23
N GLU A 154 33.96 -26.17 -14.95
CA GLU A 154 34.55 -26.86 -13.80
C GLU A 154 33.45 -26.87 -12.70
N GLY A 155 33.15 -27.94 -11.96
CA GLY A 155 33.52 -29.35 -11.99
C GLY A 155 32.71 -30.07 -10.88
N GLU A 156 32.22 -31.28 -11.11
CA GLU A 156 31.41 -32.03 -10.12
C GLU A 156 32.30 -32.81 -9.15
N GLU A 157 32.04 -32.72 -7.85
CA GLU A 157 32.45 -33.74 -6.86
C GLU A 157 31.26 -34.04 -5.95
N GLU A 158 30.63 -35.20 -6.18
CA GLU A 158 29.77 -35.88 -5.22
C GLU A 158 30.64 -36.75 -4.31
N ASP A 159 30.36 -36.79 -3.01
CA ASP A 159 30.81 -37.86 -2.11
C ASP A 159 29.61 -38.37 -1.31
N ASP A 160 29.11 -39.55 -1.70
CA ASP A 160 28.21 -40.40 -0.92
C ASP A 160 29.02 -41.12 0.16
N GLU A 161 28.60 -41.09 1.42
CA GLU A 161 28.81 -42.26 2.30
C GLU A 161 27.74 -42.38 3.39
N ALA A 162 27.32 -43.60 3.68
CA ALA A 162 26.11 -43.89 4.45
C ALA A 162 26.33 -44.95 5.55
N MET A 163 25.52 -44.83 6.61
CA MET A 163 25.18 -45.88 7.60
C MET A 163 26.30 -46.50 8.46
N ALA A 164 26.16 -46.36 9.78
CA ALA A 164 25.75 -47.49 10.65
C ALA A 164 25.45 -47.03 12.08
N ALA A 165 24.66 -47.81 12.82
CA ALA A 165 24.23 -47.54 14.19
C ALA A 165 24.85 -48.54 15.20
N SER A 166 24.99 -48.12 16.46
CA SER A 166 24.88 -49.02 17.62
C SER A 166 24.69 -48.27 18.95
N ASP A 167 23.44 -48.26 19.41
CA ASP A 167 22.98 -48.69 20.76
C ASP A 167 23.92 -48.60 21.99
N ALA A 168 23.45 -47.94 23.07
CA ALA A 168 23.77 -48.28 24.47
C ALA A 168 22.84 -47.58 25.50
N HIS A 169 21.87 -48.37 25.98
CA HIS A 169 20.96 -48.18 27.13
C HIS A 169 21.61 -47.75 28.48
N VAL A 170 20.93 -46.96 29.34
CA VAL A 170 20.89 -47.10 30.83
C VAL A 170 19.72 -46.28 31.45
N VAL A 171 18.75 -47.04 31.97
CA VAL A 171 17.72 -46.84 33.03
C VAL A 171 18.31 -46.24 34.33
N GLU A 172 17.68 -45.41 35.19
CA GLU A 172 16.50 -45.56 36.09
C GLU A 172 16.30 -44.19 36.82
N SER A 173 15.28 -43.84 37.63
CA SER A 173 13.86 -44.21 37.86
C SER A 173 13.30 -43.29 39.00
N GLY A 174 11.98 -43.33 39.30
CA GLY A 174 11.47 -42.98 40.65
C GLY A 174 10.44 -41.86 40.84
N ASN A 175 9.16 -42.19 40.62
CA ASN A 175 7.96 -41.95 41.47
C ASN A 175 7.71 -40.60 42.20
N GLY A 176 6.46 -40.10 42.09
CA GLY A 176 5.93 -39.00 42.93
C GLY A 176 4.45 -38.67 42.70
N GLU A 177 3.53 -39.50 43.17
CA GLU A 177 2.07 -39.29 43.17
C GLU A 177 1.62 -38.51 44.44
N LEU A 178 0.59 -37.64 44.36
CA LEU A 178 -0.55 -37.61 45.33
C LEU A 178 -1.68 -36.58 44.98
N THR A 179 -2.87 -37.12 44.72
CA THR A 179 -4.23 -36.75 45.22
C THR A 179 -4.73 -35.29 45.41
N LEU A 180 -5.99 -35.10 44.97
CA LEU A 180 -6.95 -34.05 45.34
C LEU A 180 -7.38 -34.08 46.83
N PRO A 181 -8.13 -33.05 47.30
CA PRO A 181 -9.49 -33.36 47.78
C PRO A 181 -10.59 -32.38 47.29
N SER A 182 -11.85 -32.81 47.47
CA SER A 182 -13.08 -32.15 47.03
C SER A 182 -14.04 -31.83 48.21
N ASN A 183 -14.89 -30.80 48.06
CA ASN A 183 -16.28 -30.73 48.56
C ASN A 183 -16.95 -29.39 48.12
N LEU A 184 -18.13 -29.43 47.47
CA LEU A 184 -19.49 -29.21 48.02
C LEU A 184 -19.71 -27.80 48.64
N SER A 185 -20.77 -27.03 48.34
CA SER A 185 -22.12 -27.31 47.83
C SER A 185 -22.67 -26.13 46.97
N GLY A 186 -23.67 -26.31 46.08
CA GLY A 186 -25.11 -26.11 46.36
C GLY A 186 -25.47 -24.62 46.50
N THR A 187 -26.26 -23.98 45.62
CA THR A 187 -27.70 -24.25 45.36
C THR A 187 -28.17 -23.69 44.00
N ALA A 188 -29.32 -24.17 43.51
CA ALA A 188 -29.99 -23.67 42.31
C ALA A 188 -31.22 -22.81 42.65
N LEU A 189 -31.58 -21.85 41.77
CA LEU A 189 -32.95 -21.38 41.59
C LEU A 189 -33.22 -20.97 40.13
N SER A 190 -34.43 -21.34 39.71
CA SER A 190 -35.21 -21.05 38.50
C SER A 190 -35.71 -19.58 38.44
N ASP A 191 -36.48 -19.06 37.46
CA ASP A 191 -37.03 -19.58 36.17
C ASP A 191 -37.36 -18.39 35.22
N GLU A 192 -37.65 -18.73 33.97
CA GLU A 192 -38.52 -18.06 32.96
C GLU A 192 -38.97 -16.58 33.09
N VAL A 193 -38.87 -15.85 31.96
CA VAL A 193 -40.04 -15.19 31.33
C VAL A 193 -39.85 -15.13 29.80
N ALA A 194 -40.97 -15.23 29.07
CA ALA A 194 -41.02 -15.56 27.64
C ALA A 194 -41.31 -14.38 26.69
N GLU A 195 -41.10 -14.66 25.40
CA GLU A 195 -41.75 -14.14 24.19
C GLU A 195 -42.23 -12.67 24.11
N SER A 196 -41.77 -11.98 23.06
CA SER A 196 -42.68 -11.28 22.13
C SER A 196 -42.05 -11.20 20.74
N LEU A 197 -42.72 -11.80 19.76
CA LEU A 197 -42.44 -11.68 18.34
C LEU A 197 -43.11 -10.41 17.81
N GLU A 198 -42.42 -9.56 17.06
CA GLU A 198 -43.13 -8.68 16.12
C GLU A 198 -42.35 -8.37 14.84
N SER A 199 -43.03 -8.68 13.74
CA SER A 199 -42.61 -8.51 12.35
C SER A 199 -42.26 -7.06 12.01
N ASN A 200 -41.14 -6.84 11.32
CA ASN A 200 -41.03 -5.74 10.36
C ASN A 200 -40.36 -6.22 9.07
N GLN A 201 -41.18 -6.40 8.04
CA GLN A 201 -40.73 -6.72 6.68
C GLN A 201 -40.14 -5.45 6.04
N VAL A 202 -38.92 -5.55 5.52
CA VAL A 202 -38.30 -4.49 4.72
C VAL A 202 -38.82 -4.63 3.27
N PRO A 203 -39.40 -3.57 2.66
CA PRO A 203 -39.87 -3.64 1.28
C PRO A 203 -38.70 -3.70 0.28
N PRO A 204 -38.83 -4.45 -0.84
CA PRO A 204 -37.77 -4.55 -1.84
C PRO A 204 -37.64 -3.27 -2.67
N PRO A 205 -36.43 -2.92 -3.15
CA PRO A 205 -36.23 -1.80 -4.06
C PRO A 205 -36.83 -2.10 -5.46
N PRO A 206 -37.33 -1.08 -6.18
CA PRO A 206 -37.97 -1.29 -7.48
C PRO A 206 -36.95 -1.68 -8.57
N HIS A 207 -37.34 -2.62 -9.42
CA HIS A 207 -36.60 -2.97 -10.63
C HIS A 207 -36.73 -1.86 -11.69
N THR A 208 -35.63 -1.24 -12.08
CA THR A 208 -35.52 -0.48 -13.33
C THR A 208 -34.40 -1.03 -14.18
N ASN A 209 -34.79 -1.83 -15.16
CA ASN A 209 -33.97 -2.21 -16.31
C ASN A 209 -33.92 -1.02 -17.29
N SER A 210 -32.72 -0.55 -17.70
CA SER A 210 -32.39 -0.08 -19.07
C SER A 210 -31.03 0.64 -19.17
N GLN A 211 -30.18 0.11 -20.06
CA GLN A 211 -29.25 0.84 -20.95
C GLN A 211 -28.26 1.89 -20.39
N LEU A 212 -26.99 1.47 -20.36
CA LEU A 212 -25.85 2.38 -20.59
C LEU A 212 -25.93 2.99 -22.00
N PRO A 213 -25.74 4.31 -22.19
CA PRO A 213 -25.59 4.89 -23.52
C PRO A 213 -24.20 4.58 -24.12
N PRO A 214 -24.08 4.33 -25.44
CA PRO A 214 -22.79 4.07 -26.07
C PRO A 214 -21.96 5.36 -26.26
N MET A 215 -20.64 5.23 -26.21
CA MET A 215 -19.74 6.31 -26.63
C MET A 215 -19.79 6.49 -28.16
N PRO A 216 -19.74 7.73 -28.69
CA PRO A 216 -19.70 7.95 -30.13
C PRO A 216 -18.35 7.51 -30.72
N ILE A 217 -18.41 6.58 -31.67
CA ILE A 217 -17.30 6.30 -32.59
C ILE A 217 -17.37 7.34 -33.71
N SER A 218 -16.34 8.18 -33.82
CA SER A 218 -16.09 9.03 -34.99
C SER A 218 -14.76 8.63 -35.60
N GLY A 219 -14.81 7.85 -36.67
CA GLY A 219 -13.67 7.64 -37.56
C GLY A 219 -13.69 8.64 -38.70
N SER A 220 -12.55 9.27 -38.99
CA SER A 220 -12.27 9.88 -40.28
C SER A 220 -10.79 9.70 -40.59
N THR A 221 -10.49 9.13 -41.74
CA THR A 221 -9.13 8.93 -42.26
C THR A 221 -8.49 10.26 -42.63
N ASP A 222 -7.17 10.38 -42.46
CA ASP A 222 -6.23 10.56 -43.58
C ASP A 222 -4.79 10.79 -43.09
N ALA A 223 -3.84 10.20 -43.81
CA ALA A 223 -2.40 10.39 -43.67
C ALA A 223 -1.69 9.92 -44.95
N PRO A 224 -0.44 10.32 -45.24
CA PRO A 224 0.28 11.52 -44.83
C PRO A 224 0.86 12.30 -46.03
N LYS A 225 1.52 13.45 -45.79
CA LYS A 225 2.57 13.97 -46.69
C LYS A 225 3.80 14.42 -45.90
N SER A 226 4.95 14.19 -46.52
CA SER A 226 6.30 14.24 -45.94
C SER A 226 7.04 15.54 -46.21
N SER A 227 7.81 16.04 -45.24
CA SER A 227 9.04 16.81 -45.49
C SER A 227 9.95 16.95 -44.25
N SER A 228 11.23 16.63 -44.45
CA SER A 228 12.43 17.08 -43.68
C SER A 228 12.43 17.05 -42.14
N SER A 229 13.09 16.00 -41.62
CA SER A 229 13.68 15.96 -40.28
C SER A 229 15.03 16.70 -40.23
N ALA A 230 15.11 17.84 -39.52
CA ALA A 230 16.37 18.41 -39.00
C ALA A 230 16.15 19.55 -37.98
N GLU A 231 15.17 20.45 -38.23
CA GLU A 231 15.07 21.75 -37.52
C GLU A 231 14.08 21.75 -36.34
N ALA A 232 13.47 20.62 -36.00
CA ALA A 232 12.41 20.53 -34.99
C ALA A 232 12.91 20.48 -33.52
N ALA A 233 14.22 20.47 -33.28
CA ALA A 233 14.80 20.19 -31.96
C ALA A 233 14.89 21.42 -31.02
N GLU A 234 14.82 22.65 -31.55
CA GLU A 234 15.18 23.85 -30.78
C GLU A 234 13.98 24.73 -30.34
N HIS A 235 12.75 24.31 -30.63
CA HIS A 235 11.56 25.16 -30.46
C HIS A 235 10.41 24.61 -29.58
N LEU A 236 10.70 23.62 -28.71
CA LEU A 236 9.71 23.00 -27.80
C LEU A 236 9.60 23.64 -26.41
N LEU A 237 10.07 24.87 -26.23
CA LEU A 237 9.59 25.75 -25.15
C LEU A 237 8.31 26.44 -25.62
N THR A 238 7.17 25.79 -25.41
CA THR A 238 5.85 26.38 -25.74
C THR A 238 5.63 27.68 -24.96
N PRO A 239 5.24 28.80 -25.61
CA PRO A 239 4.93 30.07 -24.93
C PRO A 239 3.54 30.00 -24.26
N GLY A 240 3.48 29.23 -23.18
CA GLY A 240 2.33 29.08 -22.28
C GLY A 240 2.83 28.36 -21.04
N GLY A 241 2.69 28.98 -19.86
CA GLY A 241 3.45 28.67 -18.63
C GLY A 241 3.14 27.35 -17.92
N HIS A 242 2.84 26.28 -18.67
CA HIS A 242 2.67 24.93 -18.15
C HIS A 242 4.04 24.22 -18.19
N GLY A 243 4.50 23.72 -17.03
CA GLY A 243 5.78 23.02 -16.91
C GLY A 243 5.84 21.69 -17.68
N ALA A 244 7.04 21.13 -17.81
CA ALA A 244 7.28 19.89 -18.57
C ALA A 244 6.47 18.68 -18.06
N TYR A 245 6.12 18.65 -16.77
CA TYR A 245 5.32 17.60 -16.13
C TYR A 245 4.00 18.13 -15.58
N THR A 246 2.99 17.28 -15.53
CA THR A 246 1.70 17.54 -14.86
C THR A 246 1.23 16.29 -14.11
N TRP A 247 0.15 16.42 -13.34
CA TRP A 247 -0.45 15.31 -12.60
C TRP A 247 -0.88 14.19 -13.54
N ARG A 248 -0.49 12.95 -13.21
CA ARG A 248 -0.86 11.74 -13.95
C ARG A 248 -2.38 11.58 -14.02
N ILE A 249 -3.04 11.79 -12.89
CA ILE A 249 -4.48 11.63 -12.67
C ILE A 249 -5.09 12.95 -12.19
N ASP A 250 -6.19 13.34 -12.83
CA ASP A 250 -7.10 14.35 -12.31
C ASP A 250 -8.01 13.71 -11.25
N LEU A 251 -7.58 13.78 -9.98
CA LEU A 251 -8.30 13.16 -8.87
C LEU A 251 -9.69 13.77 -8.66
N SER A 252 -9.95 15.01 -9.09
CA SER A 252 -11.28 15.64 -8.90
C SER A 252 -12.40 14.87 -9.61
N LYS A 253 -12.07 14.18 -10.72
CA LYS A 253 -13.03 13.32 -11.44
C LYS A 253 -13.51 12.10 -10.64
N THR A 254 -12.86 11.77 -9.52
CA THR A 254 -13.31 10.69 -8.63
C THR A 254 -14.11 11.18 -7.42
N GLU A 255 -14.32 12.50 -7.27
CA GLU A 255 -15.13 13.13 -6.21
C GLU A 255 -16.51 12.45 -6.00
N PRO A 256 -17.28 12.10 -7.06
CA PRO A 256 -18.58 11.44 -6.88
C PRO A 256 -18.53 10.10 -6.13
N PHE A 257 -17.36 9.44 -6.08
CA PHE A 257 -17.19 8.14 -5.45
C PHE A 257 -16.67 8.23 -4.01
N TRP A 258 -15.99 9.32 -3.63
CA TRP A 258 -15.28 9.42 -2.34
C TRP A 258 -16.18 9.15 -1.14
N ARG A 259 -17.38 9.73 -1.10
CA ARG A 259 -18.32 9.49 0.00
C ARG A 259 -18.69 8.02 0.11
N GLY A 260 -18.91 7.32 -1.01
CA GLY A 260 -19.23 5.89 -1.02
C GLY A 260 -18.05 4.98 -0.63
N TRP A 261 -16.81 5.46 -0.78
CA TRP A 261 -15.62 4.74 -0.31
C TRP A 261 -15.54 4.72 1.22
N PHE A 262 -15.78 5.86 1.88
CA PHE A 262 -15.61 5.98 3.34
C PHE A 262 -16.88 5.74 4.17
N SER A 263 -18.08 5.87 3.59
CA SER A 263 -19.33 5.63 4.33
C SER A 263 -19.44 4.18 4.79
N ASN A 264 -19.74 3.97 6.07
CA ASN A 264 -19.78 2.67 6.76
C ASN A 264 -18.45 1.90 6.72
N MET A 265 -17.32 2.56 6.43
CA MET A 265 -16.00 1.93 6.36
C MET A 265 -15.63 1.23 7.67
N SER A 266 -15.90 1.84 8.82
CA SER A 266 -15.48 1.27 10.12
C SER A 266 -16.20 -0.04 10.39
N SER A 267 -17.51 -0.09 10.17
CA SER A 267 -18.29 -1.33 10.29
C SER A 267 -17.91 -2.38 9.24
N LEU A 268 -17.66 -1.97 7.98
CA LEU A 268 -17.19 -2.88 6.93
C LEU A 268 -15.83 -3.49 7.28
N PHE A 269 -14.87 -2.70 7.75
CA PHE A 269 -13.56 -3.17 8.23
C PHE A 269 -13.70 -4.16 9.39
N LEU A 270 -14.61 -3.90 10.34
CA LEU A 270 -14.85 -4.81 11.47
C LEU A 270 -15.61 -6.09 11.08
N SER A 271 -16.36 -6.08 9.98
CA SER A 271 -17.09 -7.25 9.47
C SER A 271 -16.20 -8.31 8.80
N VAL A 272 -14.99 -7.92 8.39
CA VAL A 272 -13.96 -8.82 7.84
C VAL A 272 -13.39 -9.68 8.99
N PRO A 273 -13.57 -11.01 9.06
CA PRO A 273 -13.09 -11.84 10.16
C PRO A 273 -11.58 -12.11 10.11
N GLU A 274 -10.96 -11.98 8.95
CA GLU A 274 -9.53 -12.23 8.75
C GLU A 274 -8.68 -11.26 9.62
N PRO A 275 -7.44 -11.63 9.99
CA PRO A 275 -6.55 -10.75 10.74
C PRO A 275 -6.42 -9.35 10.12
N LYS A 276 -6.51 -8.33 10.98
CA LYS A 276 -6.52 -6.92 10.61
C LYS A 276 -5.41 -6.14 11.32
N LEU A 277 -4.78 -5.23 10.58
CA LEU A 277 -3.84 -4.23 11.09
C LEU A 277 -4.29 -2.83 10.64
N LEU A 278 -4.38 -1.90 11.58
CA LEU A 278 -4.63 -0.49 11.33
C LEU A 278 -3.37 0.30 11.75
N LEU A 279 -2.77 1.00 10.79
CA LEU A 279 -1.66 1.92 10.99
C LEU A 279 -2.21 3.36 10.95
N VAL A 280 -1.97 4.18 11.99
CA VAL A 280 -2.43 5.58 12.03
C VAL A 280 -1.31 6.52 12.47
N ALA A 281 -1.34 7.76 12.00
CA ALA A 281 -0.40 8.79 12.46
C ALA A 281 -0.73 9.27 13.89
N GLY A 282 -1.99 9.18 14.30
CA GLY A 282 -2.45 9.60 15.63
C GLY A 282 -3.70 8.85 16.11
N VAL A 283 -3.88 8.78 17.43
CA VAL A 283 -5.02 8.11 18.10
C VAL A 283 -6.31 8.93 18.11
N ASP A 284 -6.18 10.24 17.96
CA ASP A 284 -7.25 11.22 17.73
C ASP A 284 -8.11 10.89 16.50
N ARG A 285 -7.63 9.98 15.63
CA ARG A 285 -8.30 9.59 14.39
C ARG A 285 -9.34 8.48 14.54
N LEU A 286 -9.33 7.71 15.64
CA LEU A 286 -10.26 6.60 15.84
C LEU A 286 -11.67 7.11 16.19
N ASP A 287 -12.67 6.63 15.46
CA ASP A 287 -14.06 6.83 15.84
C ASP A 287 -14.46 5.92 17.03
N LYS A 288 -15.70 6.09 17.50
CA LYS A 288 -16.25 5.35 18.63
C LYS A 288 -16.32 3.83 18.37
N GLU A 289 -16.62 3.41 17.14
CA GLU A 289 -16.78 1.99 16.79
C GLU A 289 -15.42 1.28 16.78
N LEU A 290 -14.42 1.88 16.11
CA LEU A 290 -13.04 1.38 16.08
C LEU A 290 -12.40 1.43 17.47
N THR A 291 -12.69 2.44 18.29
CA THR A 291 -12.20 2.52 19.68
C THR A 291 -12.72 1.35 20.52
N ILE A 292 -14.04 1.07 20.49
CA ILE A 292 -14.63 -0.07 21.19
C ILE A 292 -14.06 -1.39 20.66
N ALA A 293 -13.96 -1.55 19.35
CA ALA A 293 -13.44 -2.76 18.73
C ALA A 293 -11.95 -3.01 19.02
N GLN A 294 -11.14 -1.95 19.15
CA GLN A 294 -9.74 -2.06 19.60
C GLN A 294 -9.65 -2.46 21.07
N MET A 295 -10.49 -1.91 21.95
CA MET A 295 -10.55 -2.36 23.35
C MET A 295 -10.98 -3.83 23.49
N GLN A 296 -11.74 -4.34 22.50
CA GLN A 296 -12.11 -5.75 22.36
C GLN A 296 -11.07 -6.62 21.63
N GLY A 297 -9.94 -6.05 21.18
CA GLY A 297 -8.88 -6.78 20.47
C GLY A 297 -9.24 -7.28 19.07
N LYS A 298 -10.25 -6.71 18.41
CA LYS A 298 -10.75 -7.18 17.09
C LYS A 298 -9.80 -6.92 15.91
N PHE A 299 -8.80 -6.07 16.10
CA PHE A 299 -7.73 -5.79 15.14
C PHE A 299 -6.45 -5.38 15.89
N GLN A 300 -5.34 -5.29 15.17
CA GLN A 300 -4.08 -4.77 15.71
C GLN A 300 -3.97 -3.28 15.36
N LEU A 301 -3.72 -2.41 16.34
CA LEU A 301 -3.47 -0.99 16.14
C LEU A 301 -1.97 -0.69 16.30
N LYS A 302 -1.40 0.11 15.38
CA LYS A 302 -0.08 0.74 15.54
C LYS A 302 -0.17 2.23 15.21
N ILE A 303 0.54 3.02 16.00
CA ILE A 303 0.53 4.48 15.93
C ILE A 303 1.95 4.94 15.59
N LEU A 304 2.10 5.71 14.51
CA LEU A 304 3.39 6.18 14.01
C LEU A 304 3.41 7.73 14.05
N PRO A 305 3.60 8.34 15.24
CA PRO A 305 3.37 9.78 15.46
C PRO A 305 4.39 10.71 14.77
N ARG A 306 5.46 10.15 14.18
CA ARG A 306 6.46 10.90 13.42
C ARG A 306 6.03 11.15 11.97
N ALA A 307 5.13 10.32 11.45
CA ALA A 307 4.61 10.43 10.09
C ALA A 307 3.56 11.54 9.93
N GLY A 308 3.41 12.02 8.70
CA GLY A 308 2.24 12.74 8.22
C GLY A 308 1.20 11.77 7.66
N HIS A 309 0.51 12.17 6.58
CA HIS A 309 -0.53 11.34 5.98
C HIS A 309 0.04 10.09 5.30
N ALA A 310 1.17 10.22 4.58
CA ALA A 310 1.80 9.15 3.83
C ALA A 310 2.71 8.29 4.73
N ILE A 311 2.14 7.63 5.75
CA ILE A 311 2.91 6.91 6.80
C ILE A 311 3.97 5.94 6.25
N HIS A 312 3.63 5.22 5.18
CA HIS A 312 4.51 4.24 4.54
C HIS A 312 5.65 4.87 3.72
N GLU A 313 5.54 6.15 3.39
CA GLU A 313 6.58 6.95 2.74
C GLU A 313 7.40 7.73 3.77
N ASP A 314 6.75 8.23 4.83
CA ASP A 314 7.41 8.99 5.90
C ASP A 314 8.21 8.13 6.87
N SER A 315 7.84 6.86 7.05
CA SER A 315 8.47 5.94 8.00
C SER A 315 8.49 4.49 7.47
N PRO A 316 9.15 4.24 6.32
CA PRO A 316 9.11 2.95 5.63
C PRO A 316 9.62 1.80 6.50
N ASP A 317 10.70 1.99 7.25
CA ASP A 317 11.27 0.95 8.14
C ASP A 317 10.33 0.56 9.29
N GLU A 318 9.62 1.53 9.88
CA GLU A 318 8.64 1.26 10.92
C GLU A 318 7.43 0.52 10.35
N VAL A 319 6.96 0.90 9.16
CA VAL A 319 5.86 0.20 8.47
C VAL A 319 6.28 -1.21 8.07
N ALA A 320 7.46 -1.40 7.49
CA ALA A 320 8.02 -2.72 7.18
C ALA A 320 8.14 -3.60 8.43
N SER A 321 8.59 -3.03 9.56
CA SER A 321 8.66 -3.72 10.85
C SER A 321 7.27 -4.11 11.38
N CYS A 322 6.28 -3.23 11.27
CA CYS A 322 4.89 -3.52 11.67
C CYS A 322 4.27 -4.62 10.79
N LEU A 323 4.49 -4.55 9.48
CA LEU A 323 4.05 -5.58 8.53
C LEU A 323 4.71 -6.93 8.85
N ALA A 324 6.05 -6.98 8.99
CA ALA A 324 6.76 -8.20 9.32
C ALA A 324 6.26 -8.85 10.63
N GLN A 325 6.05 -8.04 11.69
CA GLN A 325 5.45 -8.52 12.94
C GLN A 325 4.04 -9.09 12.74
N PHE A 326 3.21 -8.43 11.94
CA PHE A 326 1.86 -8.91 11.61
C PHE A 326 1.88 -10.22 10.81
N LEU A 327 2.76 -10.34 9.81
CA LEU A 327 2.92 -11.56 9.01
C LEU A 327 3.37 -12.74 9.87
N LEU A 328 4.39 -12.54 10.72
CA LEU A 328 4.91 -13.56 11.63
C LEU A 328 3.87 -13.98 12.67
N ARG A 329 3.19 -13.01 13.32
CA ARG A 329 2.17 -13.27 14.35
C ARG A 329 1.01 -14.11 13.82
N ASN A 330 0.60 -13.90 12.57
CA ASN A 330 -0.49 -14.63 11.93
C ASN A 330 -0.01 -15.82 11.08
N GLN A 331 1.27 -16.21 11.19
CA GLN A 331 1.87 -17.37 10.51
C GLN A 331 1.82 -17.33 8.97
N PHE A 332 1.73 -16.14 8.38
CA PHE A 332 1.76 -15.95 6.92
C PHE A 332 3.18 -16.01 6.33
N THR A 333 4.21 -15.96 7.17
CA THR A 333 5.61 -16.13 6.78
C THR A 333 6.44 -16.67 7.95
N GLY A 334 7.62 -17.22 7.65
CA GLY A 334 8.61 -17.63 8.64
C GLY A 334 9.70 -16.57 8.84
N ALA A 335 10.27 -16.50 10.04
CA ALA A 335 11.47 -15.71 10.27
C ALA A 335 12.67 -16.43 9.63
N LYS A 336 13.42 -15.75 8.76
CA LYS A 336 14.73 -16.26 8.33
C LYS A 336 15.68 -16.23 9.54
N PRO A 337 16.45 -17.29 9.82
CA PRO A 337 17.52 -17.23 10.80
C PRO A 337 18.52 -16.14 10.38
N LYS A 338 19.12 -15.45 11.36
CA LYS A 338 20.26 -14.58 11.07
C LYS A 338 21.43 -15.44 10.63
N GLN A 339 21.90 -15.22 9.41
CA GLN A 339 23.24 -15.62 8.96
C GLN A 339 24.28 -14.67 9.56
#